data_AF-A0A5B9DBL8-F1
#
_entry.id   AF-A0A5B9DBL8-F1
#
_cell.length_a   1.000
_cell.length_b   1.000
_cell.length_c   1.000
_cell.angle_alpha   90.00
_cell.angle_beta   90.00
_cell.angle_gamma   90.00
#
_symmetry.space_group_name_H-M   'P 1'
#
loop_
_entity.id
_entity.type
_entity.pdbx_description
1 polymer ?
#
loop_
_entity_poly.entity_id
_entity_poly.type
_entity_poly.pdbx_seq_one_letter_code
_entity_poly.pdbx_strand_id
1 'polypeptide(L)'
;MYSNLSESILSFSYIPEQNQLRFDLRNGSRLYIVYNDFEEYAYQYNFSDDPLDRVRFDAMDKKWVVPTPPHHFHPRFNKNGFLSPMNGNPSHDIPILIKMLKSHELEDKNLQF
;
A
#
# COMPACT_ATOMS: atom_id res chain seq x y z
N MET A 1 4.82 -5.78 22.33
CA MET A 1 5.79 -4.69 22.10
C MET A 1 5.51 -4.15 20.71
N TYR A 2 4.90 -2.97 20.59
CA TYR A 2 4.66 -2.37 19.27
C TYR A 2 6.02 -1.90 18.76
N SER A 3 6.68 -2.66 17.87
CA SER A 3 7.84 -2.07 17.17
C SER A 3 7.34 -0.85 16.40
N ASN A 4 8.10 0.22 16.31
CA ASN A 4 7.64 1.42 15.62
C ASN A 4 8.11 1.35 14.16
N LEU A 5 7.20 1.53 13.19
CA LEU A 5 7.60 1.58 11.77
C LEU A 5 8.65 2.68 11.53
N SER A 6 8.68 3.71 12.39
CA SER A 6 9.67 4.78 12.37
C SER A 6 11.11 4.28 12.37
N GLU A 7 11.42 3.16 13.01
CA GLU A 7 12.78 2.61 13.04
C GLU A 7 13.24 2.10 11.67
N SER A 8 12.28 1.67 10.84
CA SER A 8 12.52 1.18 9.48
C SER A 8 12.56 2.29 8.44
N ILE A 9 12.07 3.50 8.76
CA ILE A 9 12.05 4.65 7.85
C ILE A 9 13.44 5.28 7.79
N LEU A 10 13.97 5.38 6.58
CA LEU A 10 15.21 6.09 6.27
C LEU A 10 14.94 7.55 5.91
N SER A 11 13.91 7.81 5.11
CA SER A 11 13.54 9.15 4.65
C SER A 11 12.03 9.26 4.43
N PHE A 12 11.53 10.50 4.42
CA PHE A 12 10.15 10.83 4.06
C PHE A 12 10.13 12.06 3.15
N SER A 13 9.27 12.05 2.15
CA SER A 13 8.99 13.21 1.31
C SER A 13 7.51 13.30 0.93
N TYR A 14 7.04 14.54 0.80
CA TYR A 14 5.78 14.83 0.11
C TYR A 14 6.10 15.24 -1.33
N ILE A 15 5.37 14.67 -2.29
CA ILE A 15 5.50 14.92 -3.74
C ILE A 15 4.19 15.60 -4.18
N PRO A 16 4.13 16.94 -4.14
CA PRO A 16 2.89 17.69 -4.35
C PRO A 16 2.25 17.44 -5.72
N GLU A 17 3.07 17.29 -6.76
CA GLU A 17 2.60 17.11 -8.14
C GLU A 17 1.84 15.79 -8.34
N GLN A 18 1.96 14.86 -7.38
CA GLN A 18 1.35 13.54 -7.41
C GLN A 18 0.39 13.30 -6.23
N ASN A 19 0.17 14.30 -5.36
CA ASN A 19 -0.59 14.16 -4.11
C ASN A 19 -0.14 12.92 -3.30
N GLN A 20 1.18 12.73 -3.21
CA GLN A 20 1.77 11.49 -2.73
C GLN A 20 2.74 11.72 -1.58
N LEU A 21 2.64 10.90 -0.55
CA LEU A 21 3.66 10.72 0.48
C LEU A 21 4.55 9.54 0.09
N ARG A 22 5.86 9.70 0.19
CA ARG A 22 6.85 8.66 -0.02
C ARG A 22 7.66 8.45 1.26
N PHE A 23 7.87 7.19 1.60
CA PHE A 23 8.75 6.75 2.67
C PHE A 23 9.78 5.79 2.08
N ASP A 24 11.07 6.14 2.19
CA ASP A 24 12.14 5.21 1.88
C ASP A 24 12.46 4.40 3.13
N LEU A 25 12.52 3.08 3.00
CA LEU A 25 12.84 2.18 4.11
C LEU A 25 14.30 1.73 4.08
N ARG A 26 14.84 1.36 5.24
CA ARG A 26 16.24 0.92 5.40
C ARG A 26 16.62 -0.32 4.58
N ASN A 27 15.65 -1.15 4.22
CA ASN A 27 15.86 -2.33 3.37
C ASN A 27 15.86 -2.00 1.86
N GLY A 28 15.76 -0.71 1.48
CA GLY A 28 15.74 -0.25 0.10
C GLY A 28 14.35 -0.21 -0.55
N SER A 29 13.33 -0.75 0.12
CA SER A 29 11.94 -0.68 -0.34
C SER A 29 11.33 0.72 -0.13
N ARG A 30 10.19 0.98 -0.78
CA ARG A 30 9.51 2.27 -0.72
C ARG A 30 8.03 2.08 -0.49
N LEU A 31 7.49 2.80 0.48
CA LEU A 31 6.05 2.91 0.71
C LEU A 31 5.56 4.24 0.16
N TYR A 32 4.52 4.18 -0.64
CA TYR A 32 3.80 5.33 -1.16
C TYR A 32 2.39 5.35 -0.61
N ILE A 33 1.94 6.52 -0.19
CA ILE A 33 0.54 6.80 0.16
C ILE A 33 0.07 7.89 -0.78
N VAL A 34 -0.91 7.58 -1.63
CA VAL A 34 -1.45 8.52 -2.61
C VAL A 34 -2.85 8.92 -2.15
N TYR A 35 -3.14 10.22 -2.20
CA TYR A 35 -4.48 10.76 -1.92
C TYR A 35 -5.08 11.32 -3.21
N ASN A 36 -6.41 11.33 -3.29
CA ASN A 36 -7.11 12.07 -4.34
C ASN A 36 -7.99 13.20 -3.76
N ASP A 37 -8.57 13.99 -4.65
CA ASP A 37 -9.42 15.14 -4.30
C ASP A 37 -10.78 14.72 -3.67
N PHE A 38 -10.98 13.43 -3.44
CA PHE A 38 -12.20 12.87 -2.88
C PHE A 38 -11.99 12.22 -1.50
N GLU A 39 -10.90 12.57 -0.81
CA GLU A 39 -10.52 12.02 0.50
C GLU A 39 -10.29 10.49 0.48
N GLU A 40 -10.06 9.91 -0.70
CA GLU A 40 -9.68 8.51 -0.86
C GLU A 40 -8.15 8.40 -0.89
N TYR A 41 -7.63 7.23 -0.52
CA TYR A 41 -6.20 6.98 -0.54
C TYR A 41 -5.84 5.56 -0.94
N ALA A 42 -4.69 5.38 -1.56
CA ALA A 42 -4.13 4.08 -1.89
C ALA A 42 -2.74 3.91 -1.27
N TYR A 43 -2.38 2.67 -0.99
CA TYR A 43 -1.03 2.30 -0.59
C TYR A 43 -0.34 1.56 -1.72
N GLN A 44 0.93 1.88 -1.97
CA GLN A 44 1.77 1.09 -2.86
C GLN A 44 3.10 0.83 -2.18
N TYR A 45 3.50 -0.43 -2.13
CA TYR A 45 4.79 -0.83 -1.57
C TYR A 45 5.64 -1.46 -2.66
N ASN A 46 6.76 -0.81 -2.98
CA ASN A 46 7.70 -1.26 -4.01
C ASN A 46 8.90 -1.93 -3.34
N PHE A 47 9.23 -3.15 -3.76
CA PHE A 47 10.38 -3.89 -3.23
C PHE A 47 11.68 -3.53 -3.96
N SER A 48 11.59 -3.03 -5.20
CA SER A 48 12.73 -2.57 -6.00
C SER A 48 12.31 -1.47 -6.99
N ASP A 49 13.22 -1.14 -7.91
CA ASP A 49 12.97 -0.21 -9.02
C ASP A 49 12.19 -0.84 -10.19
N ASP A 50 12.02 -2.17 -10.21
CA ASP A 50 11.17 -2.83 -11.20
C ASP A 50 9.71 -2.44 -10.95
N PRO A 51 9.01 -1.86 -11.96
CA PRO A 51 7.62 -1.44 -11.78
C PRO A 51 6.71 -2.56 -11.29
N LEU A 52 6.87 -3.81 -11.73
CA LEU A 52 6.00 -4.92 -11.34
C LEU A 52 6.38 -5.54 -10.00
N ASP A 53 7.51 -5.12 -9.43
CA ASP A 53 7.99 -5.55 -8.14
C ASP A 53 7.37 -4.72 -7.01
N ARG A 54 6.03 -4.79 -6.93
CA ARG A 54 5.22 -4.00 -6.00
C ARG A 54 3.96 -4.74 -5.57
N VAL A 55 3.39 -4.30 -4.45
CA VAL A 55 1.99 -4.53 -4.10
C VAL A 55 1.23 -3.21 -4.05
N ARG A 56 -0.08 -3.23 -4.34
CA ARG A 56 -0.94 -2.05 -4.24
C ARG A 56 -2.26 -2.40 -3.55
N PHE A 57 -2.66 -1.55 -2.63
CA PHE A 57 -4.00 -1.52 -2.03
C PHE A 57 -4.68 -0.27 -2.58
N ASP A 58 -5.62 -0.46 -3.50
CA ASP A 58 -6.38 0.64 -4.10
C ASP A 58 -7.62 0.97 -3.26
N ALA A 59 -8.11 2.20 -3.36
CA ALA A 59 -9.37 2.65 -2.78
C ALA A 59 -10.10 3.67 -3.68
N MET A 60 -9.56 3.97 -4.86
CA MET A 60 -9.96 5.12 -5.67
C MET A 60 -11.23 4.87 -6.50
N ASP A 61 -11.84 3.69 -6.34
CA ASP A 61 -13.01 3.25 -7.11
C ASP A 61 -14.34 3.46 -6.39
N LYS A 62 -14.37 4.14 -5.23
CA LYS A 62 -15.61 4.35 -4.43
C LYS A 62 -16.73 5.02 -5.22
N LYS A 63 -16.40 5.81 -6.25
CA LYS A 63 -17.35 6.52 -7.12
C LYS A 63 -17.61 5.83 -8.46
N TRP A 64 -16.85 4.79 -8.80
CA TRP A 64 -17.01 4.04 -10.04
C TRP A 64 -17.91 2.84 -9.79
N VAL A 65 -18.88 2.59 -10.69
CA VAL A 65 -19.76 1.41 -10.61
C VAL A 65 -18.98 0.19 -11.11
N VAL A 66 -18.01 -0.27 -10.32
CA VAL A 66 -17.23 -1.49 -10.58
C VAL A 66 -17.85 -2.70 -9.84
N PRO A 67 -17.85 -3.91 -10.42
CA PRO A 67 -18.48 -5.09 -9.81
C PRO A 67 -17.85 -5.54 -8.49
N THR A 68 -16.61 -5.13 -8.25
CA THR A 68 -15.82 -5.40 -7.04
C THR A 68 -15.74 -4.11 -6.23
N PRO A 69 -16.34 -4.06 -5.02
CA PRO A 69 -16.26 -2.89 -4.14
C PRO A 69 -14.81 -2.51 -3.83
N PRO A 70 -14.53 -1.22 -3.56
CA PRO A 70 -13.53 -0.38 -4.24
C PRO A 70 -12.08 -0.61 -3.80
N HIS A 71 -11.83 -1.69 -3.06
CA HIS A 71 -10.53 -1.98 -2.47
C HIS A 71 -9.92 -3.24 -3.05
N HIS A 72 -9.09 -3.04 -4.06
CA HIS A 72 -8.33 -4.12 -4.68
C HIS A 72 -6.96 -4.25 -4.05
N PHE A 73 -6.59 -5.48 -3.73
CA PHE A 73 -5.20 -5.83 -3.51
C PHE A 73 -4.61 -6.36 -4.81
N HIS A 74 -3.53 -5.72 -5.28
CA HIS A 74 -2.72 -6.21 -6.38
C HIS A 74 -1.47 -6.88 -5.79
N PRO A 75 -1.38 -8.23 -5.83
CA PRO A 75 -0.22 -8.94 -5.33
C PRO A 75 0.99 -8.73 -6.24
N ARG A 76 2.15 -8.94 -5.64
CA ARG A 76 3.43 -8.95 -6.34
C ARG A 76 3.42 -10.00 -7.45
N PHE A 77 3.85 -9.64 -8.66
CA PHE A 77 3.88 -10.51 -9.85
C PHE A 77 2.53 -11.05 -10.36
N ASN A 78 1.39 -10.57 -9.86
CA ASN A 78 0.08 -10.99 -10.34
C ASN A 78 -0.66 -9.83 -11.02
N LYS A 79 -1.30 -10.11 -12.16
CA LYS A 79 -2.13 -9.12 -12.87
C LYS A 79 -3.54 -9.02 -12.30
N ASN A 80 -4.02 -10.07 -11.64
CA ASN A 80 -5.36 -10.12 -11.08
C ASN A 80 -5.39 -9.45 -9.70
N GLY A 81 -6.36 -8.57 -9.49
CA GLY A 81 -6.66 -8.02 -8.17
C GLY A 81 -7.53 -8.98 -7.34
N PHE A 82 -7.35 -8.95 -6.03
CA PHE A 82 -8.14 -9.70 -5.03
C PHE A 82 -8.83 -8.74 -4.07
N LEU A 83 -9.70 -9.29 -3.21
CA LEU A 83 -10.32 -8.51 -2.15
C LEU A 83 -9.24 -8.05 -1.17
N SER A 84 -9.22 -6.75 -0.89
CA SER A 84 -8.33 -6.21 0.12
C SER A 84 -8.93 -6.40 1.53
N PRO A 85 -8.10 -6.67 2.56
CA PRO A 85 -8.55 -6.60 3.96
C PRO A 85 -8.74 -5.15 4.46
N MET A 86 -8.41 -4.17 3.62
CA MET A 86 -8.55 -2.73 3.89
C MET A 86 -9.90 -2.20 3.41
N ASN A 87 -10.40 -1.17 4.08
CA ASN A 87 -11.73 -0.58 3.83
C ASN A 87 -11.70 0.94 3.60
N GLY A 88 -10.52 1.54 3.46
CA GLY A 88 -10.36 2.96 3.20
C GLY A 88 -10.58 3.83 4.43
N ASN A 89 -10.55 3.26 5.63
CA ASN A 89 -10.44 4.00 6.88
C ASN A 89 -9.01 3.88 7.43
N PRO A 90 -8.24 4.98 7.54
CA PRO A 90 -6.85 4.91 7.99
C PRO A 90 -6.69 4.30 9.38
N SER A 91 -7.68 4.49 10.26
CA SER A 91 -7.66 3.94 11.62
C SER A 91 -7.75 2.40 11.64
N HIS A 92 -8.33 1.81 10.59
CA HIS A 92 -8.41 0.36 10.38
C HIS A 92 -7.25 -0.15 9.51
N ASP A 93 -6.95 0.54 8.41
CA ASP A 93 -6.02 0.08 7.38
C ASP A 93 -4.54 0.21 7.78
N ILE A 94 -4.14 1.32 8.42
CA ILE A 94 -2.73 1.56 8.78
C ILE A 94 -2.19 0.47 9.72
N PRO A 95 -2.91 0.06 10.79
CA PRO A 95 -2.47 -1.05 11.63
C PRO A 95 -2.26 -2.36 10.85
N ILE A 96 -3.13 -2.66 9.88
CA ILE A 96 -3.03 -3.86 9.03
C ILE A 96 -1.77 -3.77 8.15
N LEU A 97 -1.58 -2.64 7.47
CA LEU A 97 -0.41 -2.40 6.64
C LEU A 97 0.90 -2.55 7.44
N ILE A 98 0.97 -1.95 8.63
CA ILE A 98 2.14 -2.05 9.51
C ILE A 98 2.41 -3.50 9.90
N LYS A 99 1.36 -4.28 10.20
CA LYS A 99 1.50 -5.70 10.53
C LYS A 99 2.07 -6.48 9.34
N MET A 100 1.55 -6.26 8.13
CA MET A 100 1.98 -6.94 6.91
C MET A 100 3.42 -6.61 6.52
N LEU A 101 3.83 -5.33 6.67
CA LEU A 101 5.19 -4.89 6.39
C LEU A 101 6.22 -5.55 7.32
N LYS A 102 5.87 -5.75 8.59
CA LYS A 102 6.78 -6.31 9.61
C LYS A 102 6.87 -7.83 9.61
N SER A 103 5.77 -8.49 9.27
CA SER A 103 5.74 -9.93 9.13
C SER A 103 6.40 -10.40 7.84
N HIS A 104 6.78 -9.47 6.96
CA HIS A 104 7.22 -9.76 5.59
C HIS A 104 6.16 -10.54 4.78
N GLU A 105 4.88 -10.52 5.21
CA GLU A 105 3.77 -11.18 4.51
C GLU A 105 3.68 -10.71 3.05
N LEU A 106 3.93 -9.43 2.79
CA LEU A 106 3.90 -8.86 1.43
C LEU A 106 5.01 -9.38 0.52
N GLU A 107 6.08 -9.96 1.07
CA GLU A 107 7.17 -10.56 0.29
C GLU A 107 6.80 -11.94 -0.26
N ASP A 108 5.76 -12.59 0.30
CA ASP A 108 5.27 -13.88 -0.17
C ASP A 108 4.64 -13.75 -1.56
N LYS A 109 5.22 -14.46 -2.53
CA LYS A 109 4.77 -14.48 -3.92
C LYS A 109 3.41 -15.15 -4.11
N ASN A 110 2.93 -15.90 -3.11
CA ASN A 110 1.67 -16.62 -3.14
C ASN A 110 0.56 -15.91 -2.36
N LEU A 111 0.81 -14.71 -1.82
CA LEU A 111 -0.16 -14.00 -1.00
C LEU A 111 -1.43 -13.68 -1.82
N GLN A 112 -2.53 -14.31 -1.43
CA GLN A 112 -3.88 -14.02 -1.89
C GLN A 112 -4.72 -13.74 -0.63
N PHE A 113 -5.40 -12.60 -0.60
CA PHE A 113 -6.32 -12.24 0.47
C PHE A 113 -7.75 -12.66 0.12
#